data_AF-X1JKK1-F1
#
_entry.id   AF-X1JKK1-F1
#
_cell.length_a   1.000
_cell.length_b   1.000
_cell.length_c   1.000
_cell.angle_alpha   90.00
_cell.angle_beta   90.00
_cell.angle_gamma   90.00
#
_symmetry.space_group_name_H-M   'P 1'
#
loop_
_entity.id
_entity.type
_entity.pdbx_description
1 polymer ?
#
loop_
_entity_poly.entity_id
_entity_poly.type
_entity_poly.pdbx_seq_one_letter_code
_entity_poly.pdbx_strand_id
1 'polypeptide(L)' 'MKERVIIRVLIPECTLEEAVKIKQAIDAVVNKLANVTVELSTAPVRTR' A
#
# COMPACT_ATOMS: atom_id res chain seq x y z
N MET A 1 7.07 -13.26 21.40
CA MET A 1 6.66 -11.94 20.86
C MET A 1 6.31 -12.15 19.40
N LYS A 2 5.08 -11.83 18.96
CA LYS A 2 4.73 -11.95 17.53
C LYS A 2 5.37 -10.77 16.80
N GLU A 3 6.32 -11.06 15.92
CA GLU A 3 6.96 -10.09 15.05
C GLU A 3 5.87 -9.44 14.17
N ARG A 4 5.75 -8.11 14.24
CA ARG A 4 4.82 -7.34 13.39
C ARG A 4 5.60 -6.87 12.19
N VAL A 5 5.18 -7.28 11.00
CA VAL A 5 5.84 -6.90 9.74
C VAL A 5 5.13 -5.67 9.19
N ILE A 6 5.89 -4.61 8.89
CA ILE A 6 5.36 -3.39 8.24
C ILE A 6 5.90 -3.34 6.82
N ILE A 7 5.01 -3.39 5.84
CA ILE A 7 5.34 -3.27 4.43
C ILE A 7 5.04 -1.84 3.99
N ARG A 8 6.08 -1.09 3.64
CA ARG A 8 5.96 0.26 3.08
C ARG A 8 6.07 0.19 1.57
N VAL A 9 5.03 0.66 0.89
CA VAL A 9 4.98 0.70 -0.57
C VAL A 9 4.95 2.16 -1.01
N LEU A 10 6.00 2.57 -1.71
CA LEU A 10 6.09 3.87 -2.37
C LEU A 10 5.64 3.71 -3.82
N ILE A 11 4.59 4.44 -4.21
CA ILE A 11 4.11 4.46 -5.59
C ILE A 11 4.29 5.88 -6.13
N PRO A 12 5.34 6.13 -6.93
CA PRO A 12 5.50 7.40 -7.60
C PRO A 12 4.43 7.56 -8.67
N GLU A 13 3.90 8.77 -8.82
CA GLU A 13 3.08 9.18 -9.96
C GLU A 13 1.80 8.35 -10.17
N CYS A 14 1.01 8.15 -9.12
CA CYS A 14 -0.32 7.56 -9.26
C CYS A 14 -1.43 8.54 -8.89
N THR A 15 -2.60 8.36 -9.52
CA THR A 15 -3.84 8.99 -9.07
C THR A 15 -4.33 8.37 -7.76
N LEU A 16 -5.24 9.05 -7.08
CA LEU A 16 -5.82 8.56 -5.82
C LEU A 16 -6.65 7.28 -6.05
N GLU A 17 -7.35 7.17 -7.19
CA GLU A 17 -8.09 5.96 -7.57
C GLU A 17 -7.18 4.75 -7.81
N GLU A 18 -6.05 4.95 -8.48
CA GLU A 18 -5.05 3.90 -8.67
C GLU A 18 -4.43 3.49 -7.34
N ALA A 19 -4.09 4.45 -6.47
CA ALA A 19 -3.58 4.17 -5.13
C ALA A 19 -4.53 3.28 -4.33
N VAL A 20 -5.84 3.56 -4.39
CA VAL A 20 -6.87 2.77 -3.71
C VAL A 20 -6.95 1.35 -4.27
N LYS A 21 -6.95 1.19 -5.60
CA LYS A 21 -6.98 -0.13 -6.25
C LYS A 21 -5.74 -0.96 -5.89
N ILE A 22 -4.56 -0.32 -5.89
CA ILE A 22 -3.30 -1.00 -5.55
C ILE A 22 -3.30 -1.37 -4.06
N LYS A 23 -3.78 -0.50 -3.18
CA LYS A 23 -3.96 -0.82 -1.75
C LYS A 23 -4.84 -2.05 -1.55
N GLN A 24 -6.00 -2.10 -2.21
CA GLN A 24 -6.92 -3.24 -2.11
C GLN A 24 -6.28 -4.54 -2.62
N ALA A 25 -5.55 -4.49 -3.73
CA ALA A 25 -4.86 -5.64 -4.28
C ALA A 25 -3.77 -6.15 -3.33
N ILE A 26 -3.00 -5.24 -2.74
CA ILE A 26 -1.99 -5.58 -1.74
C ILE A 26 -2.68 -6.19 -0.52
N ASP A 27 -3.65 -5.51 0.10
CA ASP A 27 -4.38 -6.00 1.27
C ASP A 27 -4.99 -7.40 1.06
N ALA A 28 -5.50 -7.71 -0.13
CA ALA A 28 -6.02 -9.05 -0.46
C ALA A 28 -4.94 -10.15 -0.43
N VAL A 29 -3.70 -9.82 -0.79
CA VAL A 29 -2.55 -10.73 -0.71
C VAL A 29 -2.03 -10.80 0.72
N VAL A 30 -1.92 -9.66 1.42
CA VAL A 30 -1.30 -9.60 2.75
C VAL A 30 -2.23 -10.08 3.86
N ASN A 31 -3.54 -10.05 3.68
CA ASN A 31 -4.49 -10.67 4.63
C ASN A 31 -4.26 -12.17 4.81
N LYS A 32 -3.57 -12.83 3.88
CA LYS A 32 -3.16 -14.24 4.01
C LYS A 32 -1.96 -14.41 4.95
N LEU A 33 -1.25 -13.33 5.28
CA LEU A 33 -0.09 -13.28 6.17
C LEU A 33 -0.54 -12.69 7.52
N ALA A 34 -0.53 -13.50 8.58
CA ALA A 34 -0.89 -13.02 9.91
C ALA A 34 0.13 -11.98 10.43
N ASN A 35 -0.36 -10.87 10.99
CA ASN A 35 0.41 -9.77 11.61
C ASN A 35 1.18 -8.85 10.66
N VAL A 36 0.65 -8.56 9.47
CA VAL A 36 1.25 -7.58 8.55
C VAL A 36 0.42 -6.29 8.49
N THR A 37 1.10 -5.14 8.45
CA THR A 37 0.48 -3.83 8.22
C THR A 37 1.07 -3.21 6.95
N VAL A 38 0.22 -2.70 6.07
CA VAL A 38 0.62 -2.09 4.80
C VAL A 38 0.43 -0.58 4.88
N GLU A 39 1.52 0.15 4.66
CA GLU A 39 1.49 1.61 4.53
C GLU A 39 1.76 1.98 3.07
N LEU A 40 0.80 2.63 2.42
CA LEU A 40 1.02 3.23 1.10
C LEU A 40 1.39 4.70 1.24
N SER A 41 2.47 5.07 0.55
CA SER A 41 2.86 6.46 0.33
C SER A 41 2.87 6.72 -1.17
N THR A 42 2.17 7.77 -1.61
CA THR A 42 2.13 8.14 -3.02
C THR A 42 2.59 9.58 -3.17
N ALA A 43 3.33 9.85 -4.24
CA ALA A 43 3.60 11.22 -4.67
C ALA A 43 2.52 11.56 -5.71
N PRO A 44 1.58 12.49 -5.42
CA PRO A 44 0.51 12.80 -6.35
C PRO A 44 1.10 13.37 -7.65
N VAL A 45 0.60 12.88 -8.79
CA VAL A 45 0.86 13.49 -10.10
C VAL A 45 0.28 14.90 -10.05
N ARG A 46 1.14 15.91 -9.92
CA ARG A 46 0.75 17.30 -10.12
C ARG A 46 0.55 17.50 -11.61
N THR A 47 -0.65 17.28 -12.11
CA THR A 47 -1.06 17.79 -13.42
C THR A 47 -0.93 19.31 -13.36
N ARG A 48 -0.01 19.87 -14.16
CA ARG A 48 0.13 21.32 -14.35
C ARG A 48 -1.08 21.89 -15.09
#